data_AF-A0A956PAI9-F1
#
_entry.id   AF-A0A956PAI9-F1
#
_cell.length_a   1.000
_cell.length_b   1.000
_cell.length_c   1.000
_cell.angle_alpha   90.00
_cell.angle_beta   90.00
_cell.angle_gamma   90.00
#
_symmetry.space_group_name_H-M   'P 1'
#
loop_
_entity.id
_entity.type
_entity.pdbx_description
1 polymer ?
#
loop_
_entity_poly.entity_id
_entity_poly.type
_entity_poly.pdbx_seq_one_letter_code
_entity_poly.pdbx_strand_id
1 'polypeptide(L)'
;AKDLYRPVRAGAGNVGGDPGLTAALTLSDGRVLDPPRALDQGLGRLRRAQRALSRKFEALKARQAEENRAARAEGREPVRLPLPNRLRRQIAEVGRAHTRVVNVRDHWHKLNARRVADAYDRVSYEAHGLLFMIRNRRLARIASDRALAQQRHALVSALGPRLVPVPNRREGVGGNSQTCVCGASVPKTLRDRWHHCPACGVSAPRDVVSANIAELIAFGTHKLTTAPGRGPIDVEGATPRSRESATGTGGEPVRSPAETSTSRDLRSQENTVGGFGLRRKARPVPIDLSLEREPKPHGHKKFRKHPASAG
;
A
#
# COMPACT_ATOMS: atom_id res chain seq x y z
N ALA A 1 -30.39 -32.66 -12.60
CA ALA A 1 -29.70 -32.39 -11.33
C ALA A 1 -28.30 -33.01 -11.36
N LYS A 2 -27.35 -32.33 -12.00
CA LYS A 2 -25.93 -32.67 -12.05
C LYS A 2 -25.18 -31.33 -11.92
N ASP A 3 -24.02 -31.36 -11.28
CA ASP A 3 -23.09 -30.23 -11.02
C ASP A 3 -23.14 -29.55 -9.64
N LEU A 4 -23.08 -30.34 -8.57
CA LEU A 4 -22.62 -29.85 -7.26
C LEU A 4 -21.31 -30.47 -6.76
N TYR A 5 -20.58 -31.20 -7.60
CA TYR A 5 -19.25 -31.69 -7.25
C TYR A 5 -18.18 -30.96 -8.05
N ARG A 6 -17.90 -29.70 -7.65
CA ARG A 6 -16.63 -29.07 -7.98
C ARG A 6 -15.61 -29.56 -6.95
N PRO A 7 -14.48 -30.17 -7.33
CA PRO A 7 -13.53 -30.69 -6.37
C PRO A 7 -13.00 -29.54 -5.50
N VAL A 8 -13.12 -29.70 -4.18
CA VAL A 8 -12.45 -28.84 -3.19
C VAL A 8 -10.96 -28.97 -3.48
N ARG A 9 -10.29 -27.85 -3.81
CA ARG A 9 -8.82 -27.84 -3.91
C ARG A 9 -8.28 -28.24 -2.53
N ALA A 10 -7.52 -29.33 -2.48
CA ALA A 10 -6.83 -29.74 -1.26
C ALA A 10 -6.02 -28.55 -0.72
N GLY A 11 -6.40 -28.02 0.45
CA GLY A 11 -5.58 -27.07 1.22
C GLY A 11 -6.08 -25.63 1.41
N ALA A 12 -7.26 -25.22 0.96
CA ALA A 12 -7.75 -23.85 1.20
C ALA A 12 -8.32 -23.67 2.62
N GLY A 13 -7.45 -23.63 3.64
CA GLY A 13 -7.87 -23.39 5.03
C GLY A 13 -8.31 -21.94 5.30
N ASN A 14 -8.67 -21.69 6.55
CA ASN A 14 -8.73 -20.33 7.06
C ASN A 14 -7.32 -19.75 7.20
N VAL A 15 -7.20 -18.42 7.18
CA VAL A 15 -5.95 -17.73 7.48
C VAL A 15 -6.21 -16.43 8.20
N GLY A 16 -5.32 -16.03 9.10
CA GLY A 16 -5.34 -14.70 9.71
C GLY A 16 -4.40 -13.73 9.03
N GLY A 17 -4.69 -12.45 9.15
CA GLY A 17 -3.95 -11.38 8.49
C GLY A 17 -3.66 -10.20 9.42
N ASP A 18 -2.38 -9.88 9.57
CA ASP A 18 -1.87 -8.69 10.28
C ASP A 18 -1.40 -7.61 9.27
N PRO A 19 -2.16 -6.52 9.08
CA PRO A 19 -1.75 -5.43 8.21
C PRO A 19 -0.74 -4.50 8.90
N GLY A 20 0.39 -4.24 8.23
CA GLY A 20 1.52 -3.53 8.82
C GLY A 20 2.15 -2.43 7.96
N LEU A 21 3.15 -1.75 8.52
CA LEU A 21 3.99 -0.81 7.79
C LEU A 21 5.25 -1.46 7.22
N THR A 22 5.72 -2.55 7.83
CA THR A 22 6.89 -3.33 7.39
C THR A 22 6.57 -4.25 6.22
N ALA A 23 5.37 -4.81 6.19
CA ALA A 23 4.73 -5.47 5.05
C ALA A 23 3.27 -5.03 5.06
N ALA A 24 2.60 -4.99 3.91
CA ALA A 24 1.22 -4.53 3.90
C ALA A 24 0.28 -5.55 4.55
N LEU A 25 0.54 -6.84 4.39
CA LEU A 25 -0.19 -7.90 5.09
C LEU A 25 0.73 -9.09 5.34
N THR A 26 0.80 -9.54 6.59
CA THR A 26 1.44 -10.80 6.97
C THR A 26 0.36 -11.80 7.33
N LEU A 27 0.45 -13.01 6.79
CA LEU A 27 -0.50 -14.09 7.01
C LEU A 27 -0.04 -15.02 8.13
N SER A 28 -0.99 -15.71 8.76
CA SER A 28 -0.73 -16.64 9.88
C SER A 28 0.08 -17.86 9.48
N ASP A 29 0.07 -18.24 8.20
CA ASP A 29 0.91 -19.28 7.60
C ASP A 29 2.34 -18.80 7.24
N GLY A 30 2.67 -17.56 7.57
CA GLY A 30 3.99 -16.97 7.34
C GLY A 30 4.17 -16.28 5.99
N ARG A 31 3.17 -16.28 5.09
CA ARG A 31 3.28 -15.51 3.84
C ARG A 31 3.27 -14.01 4.10
N VAL A 32 4.10 -13.27 3.37
CA VAL A 32 4.27 -11.82 3.53
C VAL A 32 3.96 -11.11 2.21
N LEU A 33 3.00 -10.19 2.24
CA LEU A 33 2.57 -9.39 1.11
C LEU A 33 3.20 -7.99 1.22
N ASP A 34 4.33 -7.80 0.53
CA ASP A 34 5.10 -6.56 0.55
C ASP A 34 4.91 -5.73 -0.75
N PRO A 35 4.15 -4.62 -0.74
CA PRO A 35 3.97 -3.82 -1.95
C PRO A 35 5.21 -3.04 -2.36
N PRO A 36 5.36 -2.77 -3.67
CA PRO A 36 6.42 -1.91 -4.18
C PRO A 36 6.32 -0.52 -3.56
N ARG A 37 7.48 0.09 -3.31
CA ARG A 37 7.59 1.46 -2.76
C ARG A 37 7.40 2.52 -3.85
N ALA A 38 6.24 2.50 -4.50
CA ALA A 38 5.97 3.27 -5.73
C ALA A 38 6.09 4.79 -5.54
N LEU A 39 5.66 5.32 -4.40
CA LEU A 39 5.85 6.74 -4.08
C LEU A 39 7.29 7.03 -3.74
N ASP A 40 7.97 6.20 -2.97
CA ASP A 40 9.38 6.45 -2.63
C ASP A 40 10.25 6.48 -3.90
N GLN A 41 10.09 5.49 -4.77
CA GLN A 41 10.74 5.42 -6.08
C GLN A 41 10.39 6.61 -6.98
N GLY A 42 9.14 7.08 -6.94
CA GLY A 42 8.65 8.21 -7.73
C GLY A 42 8.93 9.60 -7.13
N LEU A 43 9.37 9.67 -5.87
CA LEU A 43 9.31 10.90 -5.07
C LEU A 43 10.19 12.01 -5.63
N GLY A 44 11.40 11.66 -6.09
CA GLY A 44 12.33 12.63 -6.67
C GLY A 44 11.74 13.33 -7.91
N ARG A 45 11.11 12.56 -8.80
CA ARG A 45 10.42 13.10 -9.97
C ARG A 45 9.23 13.96 -9.57
N LEU A 46 8.40 13.47 -8.63
CA LEU A 46 7.22 14.17 -8.16
C LEU A 46 7.58 15.53 -7.55
N ARG A 47 8.59 15.58 -6.67
CA ARG A 47 9.08 16.83 -6.06
C ARG A 47 9.57 17.83 -7.10
N ARG A 48 10.32 17.39 -8.13
CA ARG A 48 10.78 18.27 -9.20
C ARG A 48 9.60 18.84 -10.00
N ALA A 49 8.66 18.00 -10.40
CA ALA A 49 7.48 18.41 -11.14
C ALA A 49 6.57 19.35 -10.33
N GLN A 50 6.40 19.09 -9.03
CA GLN A 50 5.62 19.95 -8.11
C GLN A 50 6.30 21.31 -7.90
N ARG A 51 7.63 21.37 -7.74
CA ARG A 51 8.36 22.65 -7.66
C ARG A 51 8.23 23.46 -8.95
N ALA A 52 8.34 22.81 -10.11
CA ALA A 52 8.13 23.47 -11.39
C ALA A 52 6.69 23.98 -11.55
N LEU A 53 5.71 23.21 -11.08
CA LEU A 53 4.30 23.60 -11.06
C LEU A 53 4.06 24.84 -10.17
N SER A 54 4.58 24.82 -8.94
CA SER A 54 4.46 25.92 -7.98
C SER A 54 5.05 27.21 -8.56
N ARG A 55 6.28 27.19 -9.10
CA ARG A 55 6.88 28.38 -9.72
C ARG A 55 6.04 28.96 -10.87
N LYS A 56 5.45 28.11 -11.70
CA LYS A 56 4.59 28.56 -12.81
C LYS A 56 3.26 29.13 -12.33
N PHE A 57 2.71 28.60 -11.24
CA PHE A 57 1.51 29.14 -10.61
C PHE A 57 1.76 30.50 -9.98
N GLU A 58 2.86 30.65 -9.23
CA GLU A 58 3.22 31.95 -8.64
C GLU A 58 3.49 33.01 -9.72
N ALA A 59 4.13 32.65 -10.83
CA ALA A 59 4.29 33.55 -11.97
C ALA A 59 2.93 33.98 -12.59
N LEU A 60 1.96 33.06 -12.70
CA LEU A 60 0.61 33.39 -13.18
C LEU A 60 -0.12 34.32 -12.19
N LYS A 61 -0.01 34.09 -10.89
CA LYS A 61 -0.61 34.96 -9.86
C LYS A 61 -0.02 36.37 -9.91
N ALA A 62 1.29 36.50 -10.07
CA ALA A 62 1.96 37.80 -10.20
C ALA A 62 1.45 38.57 -11.42
N ARG A 63 1.37 37.90 -12.57
CA ARG A 63 0.79 38.49 -13.80
C ARG A 63 -0.67 38.90 -13.65
N GLN A 64 -1.48 38.04 -13.02
CA GLN A 64 -2.88 38.36 -12.72
C GLN A 64 -2.99 39.61 -11.83
N ALA A 65 -2.13 39.73 -10.82
CA ALA A 65 -2.13 40.89 -9.93
C ALA A 65 -1.68 42.17 -10.64
N GLU A 66 -0.76 42.08 -11.61
CA GLU A 66 -0.36 43.21 -12.45
C GLU A 66 -1.48 43.66 -13.39
N GLU A 67 -2.10 42.75 -14.14
CA GLU A 67 -3.22 43.07 -15.02
C GLU A 67 -4.44 43.61 -14.25
N ASN A 68 -4.74 43.05 -13.08
CA ASN A 68 -5.81 43.56 -12.23
C ASN A 68 -5.53 44.98 -11.73
N ARG A 69 -4.27 45.33 -11.44
CA ARG A 69 -3.87 46.69 -11.06
C ARG A 69 -4.02 47.65 -12.23
N ALA A 70 -3.58 47.26 -13.43
CA ALA A 70 -3.73 48.06 -14.65
C ALA A 70 -5.21 48.29 -15.01
N ALA A 71 -6.03 47.24 -15.00
CA ALA A 71 -7.47 47.34 -15.28
C ALA A 71 -8.16 48.35 -14.34
N ARG A 72 -7.89 48.28 -13.04
CA ARG A 72 -8.43 49.23 -12.05
C ARG A 72 -7.96 50.67 -12.30
N ALA A 73 -6.69 50.88 -12.66
CA ALA A 73 -6.17 52.20 -12.99
C ALA A 73 -6.84 52.80 -14.23
N GLU A 74 -7.27 51.96 -15.18
CA GLU A 74 -8.04 52.33 -16.38
C GLU A 74 -9.56 52.37 -16.16
N GLY A 75 -10.05 52.16 -14.93
CA GLY A 75 -11.48 52.11 -14.62
C GLY A 75 -12.22 50.88 -15.20
N ARG A 76 -11.48 49.85 -15.64
CA ARG A 76 -12.02 48.59 -16.16
C ARG A 76 -12.13 47.53 -15.08
N GLU A 77 -13.06 46.60 -15.25
CA GLU A 77 -13.24 45.48 -14.32
C GLU A 77 -12.10 44.44 -14.45
N PRO A 78 -11.56 43.91 -13.34
CA PRO A 78 -10.53 42.87 -13.38
C PRO A 78 -11.02 41.57 -14.03
N VAL A 79 -10.25 41.01 -14.97
CA VAL A 79 -10.58 39.76 -15.66
C VAL A 79 -9.60 38.65 -15.28
N ARG A 80 -10.10 37.43 -15.08
CA ARG A 80 -9.25 36.27 -14.80
C ARG A 80 -8.47 35.85 -16.05
N LEU A 81 -7.15 35.78 -15.91
CA LEU A 81 -6.25 35.29 -16.94
C LEU A 81 -6.47 33.81 -17.25
N PRO A 82 -6.49 33.43 -18.55
CA PRO A 82 -6.55 32.04 -18.93
C PRO A 82 -5.25 31.30 -18.55
N LEU A 83 -5.37 30.01 -18.24
CA LEU A 83 -4.21 29.17 -17.93
C LEU A 83 -3.29 29.01 -19.15
N PRO A 84 -2.00 29.38 -19.06
CA PRO A 84 -1.04 29.20 -20.16
C PRO A 84 -0.79 27.73 -20.49
N ASN A 85 -0.54 27.43 -21.78
CA ASN A 85 -0.25 26.07 -22.25
C ASN A 85 0.92 25.40 -21.50
N ARG A 86 1.96 26.17 -21.14
CA ARG A 86 3.12 25.68 -20.36
C ARG A 86 2.74 25.26 -18.93
N LEU A 87 1.74 25.90 -18.32
CA LEU A 87 1.22 25.55 -17.01
C LEU A 87 0.29 24.34 -17.12
N ARG A 88 -0.61 24.30 -18.11
CA ARG A 88 -1.46 23.12 -18.42
C ARG A 88 -0.63 21.85 -18.61
N ARG A 89 0.47 21.93 -19.37
CA ARG A 89 1.42 20.81 -19.57
C ARG A 89 2.05 20.35 -18.25
N GLN A 90 2.39 21.29 -17.35
CA GLN A 90 2.98 20.97 -16.05
C GLN A 90 1.98 20.30 -15.11
N ILE A 91 0.74 20.79 -15.06
CA ILE A 91 -0.37 20.16 -14.32
C ILE A 91 -0.53 18.72 -14.80
N ALA A 92 -0.57 18.51 -16.11
CA ALA A 92 -0.68 17.17 -16.69
C ALA A 92 0.53 16.27 -16.34
N GLU A 93 1.74 16.82 -16.25
CA GLU A 93 2.93 16.07 -15.83
C GLU A 93 2.84 15.61 -14.38
N VAL A 94 2.46 16.50 -13.45
CA VAL A 94 2.25 16.16 -12.04
C VAL A 94 1.12 15.14 -11.90
N GLY A 95 0.02 15.33 -12.65
CA GLY A 95 -1.08 14.37 -12.72
C GLY A 95 -0.62 12.98 -13.16
N ARG A 96 0.15 12.87 -14.24
CA ARG A 96 0.72 11.58 -14.72
C ARG A 96 1.59 10.91 -13.66
N ALA A 97 2.41 11.69 -12.92
CA ALA A 97 3.26 11.15 -11.87
C ALA A 97 2.42 10.57 -10.71
N HIS A 98 1.38 11.29 -10.25
CA HIS A 98 0.45 10.78 -9.24
C HIS A 98 -0.31 9.54 -9.73
N THR A 99 -0.85 9.59 -10.96
CA THR A 99 -1.56 8.45 -11.55
C THR A 99 -0.68 7.21 -11.62
N ARG A 100 0.60 7.34 -11.97
CA ARG A 100 1.52 6.19 -11.97
C ARG A 100 1.64 5.56 -10.58
N VAL A 101 1.84 6.36 -9.54
CA VAL A 101 1.94 5.85 -8.15
C VAL A 101 0.66 5.13 -7.74
N VAL A 102 -0.50 5.72 -8.04
CA VAL A 102 -1.80 5.12 -7.74
C VAL A 102 -2.00 3.80 -8.49
N ASN A 103 -1.72 3.77 -9.80
CA ASN A 103 -1.92 2.59 -10.63
C ASN A 103 -1.03 1.41 -10.22
N VAL A 104 0.24 1.67 -9.86
CA VAL A 104 1.16 0.60 -9.40
C VAL A 104 0.63 -0.04 -8.12
N ARG A 105 0.18 0.77 -7.16
CA ARG A 105 -0.39 0.27 -5.89
C ARG A 105 -1.70 -0.46 -6.10
N ASP A 106 -2.61 0.13 -6.88
CA ASP A 106 -3.93 -0.45 -7.18
C ASP A 106 -3.78 -1.81 -7.87
N HIS A 107 -2.93 -1.90 -8.90
CA HIS A 107 -2.65 -3.15 -9.58
C HIS A 107 -2.11 -4.21 -8.62
N TRP A 108 -1.10 -3.84 -7.81
CA TRP A 108 -0.48 -4.77 -6.88
C TRP A 108 -1.47 -5.27 -5.81
N HIS A 109 -2.29 -4.37 -5.24
CA HIS A 109 -3.27 -4.73 -4.21
C HIS A 109 -4.39 -5.61 -4.77
N LYS A 110 -4.88 -5.33 -5.98
CA LYS A 110 -5.89 -6.17 -6.65
C LYS A 110 -5.36 -7.56 -6.99
N LEU A 111 -4.13 -7.63 -7.51
CA LEU A 111 -3.50 -8.92 -7.83
C LEU A 111 -3.35 -9.78 -6.57
N ASN A 112 -2.83 -9.21 -5.48
CA ASN A 112 -2.64 -9.98 -4.26
C ASN A 112 -3.96 -10.32 -3.56
N ALA A 113 -4.96 -9.44 -3.61
CA ALA A 113 -6.30 -9.77 -3.10
C ALA A 113 -6.93 -10.96 -3.83
N ARG A 114 -6.76 -11.06 -5.17
CA ARG A 114 -7.18 -12.22 -5.94
C ARG A 114 -6.43 -13.48 -5.52
N ARG A 115 -5.11 -13.41 -5.41
CA ARG A 115 -4.27 -14.55 -4.97
C ARG A 115 -4.67 -15.05 -3.60
N VAL A 116 -4.98 -14.15 -2.66
CA VAL A 116 -5.50 -14.50 -1.34
C VAL A 116 -6.89 -15.16 -1.46
N ALA A 117 -7.78 -14.59 -2.26
CA ALA A 117 -9.12 -15.15 -2.48
C ALA A 117 -9.11 -16.53 -3.16
N ASP A 118 -8.11 -16.80 -4.00
CA ASP A 118 -7.90 -18.09 -4.66
C ASP A 118 -7.28 -19.14 -3.73
N ALA A 119 -6.58 -18.71 -2.68
CA ALA A 119 -5.79 -19.58 -1.79
C ALA A 119 -6.50 -19.97 -0.49
N TYR A 120 -7.43 -19.16 0.03
CA TYR A 120 -8.02 -19.37 1.36
C TYR A 120 -9.53 -19.23 1.37
N ASP A 121 -10.25 -20.12 2.05
CA ASP A 121 -11.71 -20.07 2.11
C ASP A 121 -12.23 -18.89 2.92
N ARG A 122 -11.61 -18.59 4.07
CA ARG A 122 -11.92 -17.41 4.89
C ARG A 122 -10.64 -16.77 5.37
N VAL A 123 -10.66 -15.44 5.47
CA VAL A 123 -9.50 -14.63 5.84
C VAL A 123 -9.91 -13.72 6.97
N SER A 124 -9.24 -13.78 8.11
CA SER A 124 -9.41 -12.77 9.14
C SER A 124 -8.48 -11.60 8.90
N TYR A 125 -8.92 -10.38 9.24
CA TYR A 125 -8.18 -9.16 8.99
C TYR A 125 -8.26 -8.25 10.20
N GLU A 126 -7.12 -7.95 10.81
CA GLU A 126 -7.07 -7.09 11.98
C GLU A 126 -7.42 -5.63 11.63
N ALA A 127 -8.46 -5.11 12.29
CA ALA A 127 -8.98 -3.76 12.10
C ALA A 127 -8.07 -2.72 12.78
N HIS A 128 -6.92 -2.45 12.18
CA HIS A 128 -6.06 -1.36 12.61
C HIS A 128 -6.60 0.01 12.17
N GLY A 129 -6.66 0.97 13.10
CA GLY A 129 -6.95 2.36 12.76
C GLY A 129 -5.84 2.97 11.91
N LEU A 130 -6.05 3.19 10.61
CA LEU A 130 -4.99 3.69 9.71
C LEU A 130 -4.69 5.19 9.90
N LEU A 131 -5.61 5.94 10.51
CA LEU A 131 -5.54 7.40 10.60
C LEU A 131 -4.39 7.90 11.48
N PHE A 132 -4.05 7.20 12.57
CA PHE A 132 -2.97 7.64 13.45
C PHE A 132 -1.60 7.57 12.73
N MET A 133 -1.42 6.61 11.81
CA MET A 133 -0.19 6.44 11.05
C MET A 133 0.00 7.55 10.01
N ILE A 134 -1.08 7.97 9.35
CA ILE A 134 -1.06 9.06 8.37
C ILE A 134 -0.80 10.42 9.03
N ARG A 135 -1.33 10.63 10.24
CA ARG A 135 -1.11 11.87 11.01
C ARG A 135 0.31 11.99 11.56
N ASN A 136 1.01 10.88 11.77
CA ASN A 136 2.39 10.88 12.23
C ASN A 136 3.36 11.21 11.08
N ARG A 137 4.01 12.39 11.10
CA ARG A 137 4.90 12.83 10.02
C ARG A 137 6.07 11.87 9.72
N ARG A 138 6.54 11.09 10.71
CA ARG A 138 7.62 10.10 10.51
C ARG A 138 7.13 8.86 9.77
N LEU A 139 5.87 8.46 9.99
CA LEU A 139 5.26 7.26 9.40
C LEU A 139 4.45 7.57 8.14
N ALA A 140 3.99 8.81 7.96
CA ALA A 140 3.07 9.21 6.90
C ALA A 140 3.56 8.80 5.51
N ARG A 141 4.87 8.93 5.22
CA ARG A 141 5.45 8.51 3.94
C ARG A 141 5.31 7.00 3.74
N ILE A 142 5.76 6.21 4.71
CA ILE A 142 5.73 4.74 4.64
C ILE A 142 4.28 4.25 4.57
N ALA A 143 3.41 4.77 5.43
CA ALA A 143 1.98 4.44 5.47
C ALA A 143 1.28 4.79 4.16
N SER A 144 1.55 5.98 3.61
CA SER A 144 1.02 6.39 2.31
C SER A 144 1.53 5.49 1.19
N ASP A 145 2.76 4.98 1.31
CA ASP A 145 3.34 4.07 0.33
C ASP A 145 2.78 2.65 0.37
N ARG A 146 2.42 2.18 1.57
CA ARG A 146 1.71 0.92 1.75
C ARG A 146 0.30 0.96 1.20
N ALA A 147 -0.36 2.11 1.30
CA ALA A 147 -1.75 2.29 0.89
C ALA A 147 -2.68 1.20 1.47
N LEU A 148 -2.58 0.95 2.78
CA LEU A 148 -3.35 -0.09 3.48
C LEU A 148 -4.87 0.04 3.32
N ALA A 149 -5.37 1.26 3.10
CA ALA A 149 -6.78 1.47 2.77
C ALA A 149 -7.15 0.87 1.40
N GLN A 150 -6.28 1.01 0.39
CA GLN A 150 -6.46 0.38 -0.93
C GLN A 150 -6.36 -1.14 -0.82
N GLN A 151 -5.43 -1.65 0.00
CA GLN A 151 -5.32 -3.07 0.27
C GLN A 151 -6.60 -3.64 0.86
N ARG A 152 -7.12 -3.03 1.94
CA ARG A 152 -8.39 -3.43 2.56
C ARG A 152 -9.53 -3.40 1.55
N HIS A 153 -9.63 -2.35 0.74
CA HIS A 153 -10.66 -2.25 -0.29
C HIS A 153 -10.54 -3.37 -1.33
N ALA A 154 -9.33 -3.69 -1.80
CA ALA A 154 -9.09 -4.79 -2.73
C ALA A 154 -9.47 -6.15 -2.12
N LEU A 155 -9.12 -6.39 -0.85
CA LEU A 155 -9.49 -7.61 -0.13
C LEU A 155 -11.00 -7.73 0.05
N VAL A 156 -11.68 -6.67 0.48
CA VAL A 156 -13.16 -6.64 0.60
C VAL A 156 -13.80 -6.95 -0.76
N SER A 157 -13.29 -6.35 -1.84
CA SER A 157 -13.81 -6.59 -3.19
C SER A 157 -13.59 -8.02 -3.70
N ALA A 158 -12.50 -8.68 -3.29
CA ALA A 158 -12.16 -10.03 -3.77
C ALA A 158 -12.79 -11.15 -2.92
N LEU A 159 -12.89 -10.95 -1.60
CA LEU A 159 -13.34 -11.96 -0.64
C LEU A 159 -14.79 -11.77 -0.19
N GLY A 160 -15.31 -10.54 -0.22
CA GLY A 160 -16.66 -10.23 0.27
C GLY A 160 -16.86 -10.73 1.71
N PRO A 161 -17.93 -11.50 2.01
CA PRO A 161 -18.19 -12.07 3.33
C PRO A 161 -17.09 -13.00 3.88
N ARG A 162 -16.18 -13.49 3.02
CA ARG A 162 -15.06 -14.35 3.43
C ARG A 162 -13.98 -13.57 4.19
N LEU A 163 -13.97 -12.23 4.12
CA LEU A 163 -13.07 -11.38 4.89
C LEU A 163 -13.70 -11.00 6.23
N VAL A 164 -13.21 -11.59 7.31
CA VAL A 164 -13.73 -11.39 8.67
C VAL A 164 -12.90 -10.33 9.41
N PRO A 165 -13.46 -9.15 9.72
CA PRO A 165 -12.74 -8.14 10.50
C PRO A 165 -12.58 -8.59 11.96
N VAL A 166 -11.40 -8.35 12.54
CA VAL A 166 -11.07 -8.73 13.93
C VAL A 166 -10.58 -7.50 14.70
N PRO A 167 -10.97 -7.29 15.96
CA PRO A 167 -10.44 -6.19 16.75
C PRO A 167 -8.93 -6.35 16.99
N ASN A 168 -8.22 -5.22 16.99
CA ASN A 168 -6.77 -5.18 17.25
C ASN A 168 -6.40 -5.25 18.75
N ARG A 169 -7.41 -5.05 19.61
CA ARG A 169 -7.31 -5.10 21.06
C ARG A 169 -8.57 -5.74 21.63
N ARG A 170 -8.39 -6.59 22.63
CA ARG A 170 -9.48 -7.14 23.44
C ARG A 170 -9.40 -6.58 24.84
N GLU A 171 -10.56 -6.30 25.42
CA GLU A 171 -10.67 -5.86 26.80
C GLU A 171 -10.13 -6.94 27.75
N GLY A 172 -9.42 -6.54 28.81
CA GLY A 172 -8.77 -7.45 29.75
C GLY A 172 -7.54 -8.23 29.24
N VAL A 173 -7.37 -8.40 27.92
CA VAL A 173 -6.28 -9.22 27.34
C VAL A 173 -5.17 -8.37 26.70
N GLY A 174 -5.51 -7.20 26.15
CA GLY A 174 -4.54 -6.32 25.48
C GLY A 174 -4.55 -6.48 23.95
N GLY A 175 -3.48 -6.00 23.31
CA GLY A 175 -3.36 -5.99 21.85
C GLY A 175 -2.90 -7.34 21.29
N ASN A 176 -3.31 -7.65 20.05
CA ASN A 176 -2.95 -8.93 19.40
C ASN A 176 -1.42 -9.11 19.34
N SER A 177 -0.70 -8.04 19.00
CA SER A 177 0.77 -8.05 18.99
C SER A 177 1.45 -8.25 20.35
N GLN A 178 0.73 -8.18 21.46
CA GLN A 178 1.22 -8.38 22.84
C GLN A 178 0.74 -9.70 23.44
N THR A 179 -0.01 -10.51 22.69
CA THR A 179 -0.60 -11.76 23.19
C THR A 179 0.03 -12.95 22.45
N CYS A 180 0.38 -13.99 23.19
CA CYS A 180 0.78 -15.27 22.60
C CYS A 180 -0.46 -16.11 22.26
N VAL A 181 -0.34 -17.04 21.32
CA VAL A 181 -1.40 -18.00 20.96
C VAL A 181 -1.83 -18.89 22.13
N CYS A 182 -0.97 -19.09 23.14
CA CYS A 182 -1.35 -19.78 24.39
C CYS A 182 -2.15 -18.90 25.36
N GLY A 183 -2.38 -17.63 25.04
CA GLY A 183 -3.07 -16.66 25.89
C GLY A 183 -2.16 -15.82 26.79
N ALA A 184 -0.88 -16.16 26.92
CA ALA A 184 0.04 -15.40 27.76
C ALA A 184 0.28 -13.98 27.22
N SER A 185 0.33 -13.00 28.14
CA SER A 185 0.79 -11.64 27.83
C SER A 185 2.31 -11.64 27.63
N VAL A 186 2.76 -11.10 26.50
CA VAL A 186 4.17 -10.97 26.13
C VAL A 186 4.44 -9.52 25.75
N PRO A 187 4.80 -8.67 26.74
CA PRO A 187 5.10 -7.26 26.53
C PRO A 187 6.28 -7.07 25.55
N LYS A 188 6.05 -6.26 24.51
CA LYS A 188 6.98 -5.99 23.40
C LYS A 188 6.80 -4.55 22.91
N THR A 189 7.89 -3.89 22.56
CA THR A 189 7.86 -2.59 21.90
C THR A 189 7.57 -2.72 20.40
N LEU A 190 7.42 -1.59 19.68
CA LEU A 190 7.29 -1.61 18.22
C LEU A 190 8.56 -2.08 17.49
N ARG A 191 9.73 -1.97 18.13
CA ARG A 191 11.02 -2.40 17.58
C ARG A 191 11.20 -3.91 17.70
N ASP A 192 10.54 -4.53 18.67
CA ASP A 192 10.60 -5.98 18.87
C ASP A 192 9.77 -6.66 17.77
N ARG A 193 10.47 -7.12 16.72
CA ARG A 193 9.89 -7.79 15.56
C ARG A 193 9.81 -9.31 15.72
N TRP A 194 10.40 -9.84 16.79
CA TRP A 194 10.36 -11.25 17.13
C TRP A 194 9.45 -11.46 18.33
N HIS A 195 8.69 -12.56 18.34
CA HIS A 195 7.93 -13.01 19.50
C HIS A 195 8.61 -14.23 20.09
N HIS A 196 8.86 -14.17 21.39
CA HIS A 196 9.31 -15.30 22.19
C HIS A 196 8.40 -15.36 23.42
N CYS A 197 7.69 -16.48 23.60
CA CYS A 197 6.79 -16.66 24.74
C CYS A 197 7.47 -17.49 25.83
N PRO A 198 7.67 -16.94 27.05
CA PRO A 198 8.25 -17.69 28.15
C PRO A 198 7.30 -18.76 28.71
N ALA A 199 6.00 -18.67 28.45
CA ALA A 199 5.00 -19.59 29.00
C ALA A 199 4.85 -20.89 28.19
N CYS A 200 4.94 -20.82 26.85
CA CYS A 200 4.73 -21.97 25.97
C CYS A 200 5.87 -22.22 24.98
N GLY A 201 6.92 -21.40 24.98
CA GLY A 201 8.10 -21.56 24.14
C GLY A 201 7.94 -21.12 22.67
N VAL A 202 6.75 -20.67 22.24
CA VAL A 202 6.53 -20.21 20.86
C VAL A 202 7.53 -19.10 20.50
N SER A 203 8.24 -19.31 19.39
CA SER A 203 9.27 -18.41 18.88
C SER A 203 9.08 -18.21 17.37
N ALA A 204 8.65 -17.02 16.96
CA ALA A 204 8.30 -16.72 15.56
C ALA A 204 8.29 -15.19 15.31
N PRO A 205 8.23 -14.73 14.05
CA PRO A 205 8.03 -13.33 13.73
C PRO A 205 6.75 -12.79 14.39
N ARG A 206 6.84 -11.59 14.96
CA ARG A 206 5.75 -10.95 15.70
C ARG A 206 4.47 -10.85 14.88
N ASP A 207 4.56 -10.42 13.62
CA ASP A 207 3.38 -10.19 12.78
C ASP A 207 2.69 -11.52 12.40
N VAL A 208 3.46 -12.62 12.30
CA VAL A 208 2.89 -13.96 12.08
C VAL A 208 2.12 -14.41 13.32
N VAL A 209 2.65 -14.16 14.52
CA VAL A 209 1.93 -14.48 15.77
C VAL A 209 0.67 -13.61 15.92
N SER A 210 0.74 -12.30 15.59
CA SER A 210 -0.45 -11.43 15.55
C SER A 210 -1.51 -11.98 14.58
N ALA A 211 -1.08 -12.42 13.39
CA ALA A 211 -1.98 -13.01 12.40
C ALA A 211 -2.61 -14.32 12.90
N ASN A 212 -1.85 -15.17 13.61
CA ASN A 212 -2.39 -16.38 14.27
C ASN A 212 -3.42 -16.04 15.34
N ILE A 213 -3.20 -14.98 16.14
CA ILE A 213 -4.21 -14.48 17.08
C ILE A 213 -5.45 -14.00 16.35
N ALA A 214 -5.31 -13.28 15.23
CA ALA A 214 -6.45 -12.84 14.44
C ALA A 214 -7.25 -14.03 13.86
N GLU A 215 -6.56 -15.08 13.40
CA GLU A 215 -7.19 -16.32 12.93
C GLU A 215 -7.97 -17.01 14.07
N LEU A 216 -7.33 -17.15 15.23
CA LEU A 216 -7.91 -17.75 16.42
C LEU A 216 -9.17 -17.01 16.89
N ILE A 217 -9.17 -15.66 16.86
CA ILE A 217 -10.35 -14.86 17.23
C ILE A 217 -11.51 -15.11 16.25
N ALA A 218 -11.22 -15.14 14.95
CA ALA A 218 -12.25 -15.23 13.92
C ALA A 218 -12.83 -16.63 13.76
N PHE A 219 -12.01 -17.67 13.97
CA PHE A 219 -12.33 -19.04 13.56
C PHE A 219 -12.17 -20.08 14.68
N GLY A 220 -11.73 -19.68 15.87
CA GLY A 220 -11.54 -20.57 17.02
C GLY A 220 -10.38 -21.56 16.88
N THR A 221 -9.68 -21.54 15.75
CA THR A 221 -8.57 -22.44 15.43
C THR A 221 -7.45 -21.66 14.73
N HIS A 222 -6.23 -22.15 14.86
CA HIS A 222 -5.07 -21.63 14.15
C HIS A 222 -4.07 -22.77 13.91
N LYS A 223 -3.21 -22.63 12.89
CA LYS A 223 -2.10 -23.56 12.65
C LYS A 223 -0.80 -22.82 12.92
N LEU A 224 -0.15 -23.15 14.04
CA LEU A 224 1.19 -22.65 14.33
C LEU A 224 2.18 -23.10 13.24
N THR A 225 2.50 -22.20 12.32
CA THR A 225 3.64 -22.37 11.42
C THR A 225 4.87 -21.71 12.03
N THR A 226 5.84 -22.51 12.44
CA THR A 226 7.12 -22.05 13.01
C THR A 226 8.18 -21.75 11.95
N ALA A 227 7.91 -22.06 10.68
CA ALA A 227 8.76 -21.75 9.53
C ALA A 227 8.07 -20.75 8.59
N PRO A 228 8.82 -19.83 7.92
CA PRO A 228 8.27 -19.11 6.78
C PRO A 228 7.87 -20.16 5.74
N GLY A 229 6.58 -20.24 5.39
CA GLY A 229 6.11 -21.20 4.39
C GLY A 229 6.94 -21.10 3.10
N ARG A 230 7.70 -22.14 2.76
CA ARG A 230 8.30 -22.27 1.43
C ARG A 230 7.21 -22.66 0.45
N GLY A 231 6.76 -21.70 -0.38
CA GLY A 231 5.85 -21.90 -1.51
C GLY A 231 5.06 -20.63 -1.84
N PRO A 232 4.92 -20.24 -3.11
CA PRO A 232 4.88 -18.82 -3.50
C PRO A 232 3.57 -18.12 -3.16
N ILE A 233 3.68 -16.84 -2.78
CA ILE A 233 3.10 -15.75 -3.57
C ILE A 233 4.27 -14.84 -3.98
N ASP A 234 5.12 -15.34 -4.89
CA ASP A 234 6.25 -14.56 -5.39
C ASP A 234 5.75 -13.32 -6.15
N VAL A 235 6.34 -12.19 -5.81
CA VAL A 235 6.20 -10.92 -6.52
C VAL A 235 7.40 -10.80 -7.46
N GLU A 236 7.47 -11.64 -8.49
CA GLU A 236 8.34 -11.30 -9.63
C GLU A 236 7.67 -10.16 -10.40
N GLY A 237 8.12 -8.96 -10.08
CA GLY A 237 7.62 -7.72 -10.66
C GLY A 237 8.52 -6.52 -10.41
N ALA A 238 9.85 -6.73 -10.29
CA ALA A 238 10.87 -5.69 -10.44
C ALA A 238 12.26 -6.36 -10.58
N THR A 239 12.78 -6.41 -11.80
CA THR A 239 14.16 -6.88 -12.09
C THR A 239 15.23 -6.01 -11.41
N PRO A 240 16.42 -6.58 -11.10
CA PRO A 240 17.46 -5.94 -10.32
C PRO A 240 18.37 -5.04 -11.18
N ARG A 241 19.01 -4.03 -10.55
CA ARG A 241 20.19 -3.37 -11.11
C ARG A 241 21.33 -3.32 -10.10
N SER A 242 22.34 -4.15 -10.40
CA SER A 242 23.79 -3.98 -10.25
C SER A 242 24.39 -3.53 -8.91
N ARG A 243 25.33 -4.33 -8.38
CA ARG A 243 26.75 -4.11 -8.67
C ARG A 243 27.61 -5.33 -8.35
N GLU A 244 28.65 -5.46 -9.15
CA GLU A 244 29.70 -6.46 -9.13
C GLU A 244 30.49 -6.47 -7.82
N SER A 245 30.90 -7.67 -7.39
CA SER A 245 32.23 -7.88 -6.83
C SER A 245 32.70 -9.26 -7.28
N ALA A 246 33.74 -9.28 -8.08
CA ALA A 246 34.42 -10.47 -8.53
C ALA A 246 35.25 -11.07 -7.38
N THR A 247 35.17 -12.37 -7.20
CA THR A 247 36.27 -13.21 -6.72
C THR A 247 36.14 -14.56 -7.42
N GLY A 248 37.15 -14.86 -8.25
CA GLY A 248 37.21 -16.06 -9.06
C GLY A 248 37.68 -17.29 -8.28
N THR A 249 37.34 -18.44 -8.82
CA THR A 249 38.02 -19.75 -8.83
C THR A 249 37.09 -20.63 -9.69
N GLY A 250 37.46 -21.02 -10.91
CA GLY A 250 38.46 -22.04 -11.22
C GLY A 250 37.73 -23.35 -11.56
N GLY A 251 37.56 -23.66 -12.84
CA GLY A 251 36.94 -24.91 -13.31
C GLY A 251 36.65 -24.89 -14.82
N GLU A 252 37.50 -25.55 -15.59
CA GLU A 252 37.44 -25.68 -17.06
C GLU A 252 36.21 -26.48 -17.56
N PRO A 253 35.74 -26.22 -18.80
CA PRO A 253 34.60 -26.93 -19.38
C PRO A 253 35.05 -28.09 -20.31
N VAL A 254 34.42 -29.25 -20.15
CA VAL A 254 34.49 -30.35 -21.13
C VAL A 254 33.47 -30.08 -22.24
N ARG A 255 33.94 -30.00 -23.50
CA ARG A 255 33.14 -30.01 -24.74
C ARG A 255 32.90 -31.45 -25.19
N SER A 256 31.72 -31.85 -25.65
CA SER A 256 31.27 -31.88 -27.07
C SER A 256 30.19 -32.99 -27.20
N PRO A 257 29.48 -33.16 -28.34
CA PRO A 257 29.20 -32.25 -29.45
C PRO A 257 27.71 -32.14 -29.82
N ALA A 258 27.47 -31.29 -30.82
CA ALA A 258 26.23 -30.95 -31.47
C ALA A 258 25.52 -32.11 -32.19
N GLU A 259 24.19 -32.05 -32.24
CA GLU A 259 23.41 -32.56 -33.35
C GLU A 259 22.47 -31.48 -33.90
N THR A 260 22.59 -31.30 -35.20
CA THR A 260 21.84 -30.43 -36.10
C THR A 260 20.56 -31.12 -36.57
N SER A 261 19.42 -30.42 -36.57
CA SER A 261 18.36 -30.64 -37.57
C SER A 261 17.41 -29.45 -37.70
N THR A 262 17.64 -28.66 -38.76
CA THR A 262 16.67 -28.21 -39.77
C THR A 262 15.19 -27.96 -39.40
N SER A 263 14.81 -26.68 -39.53
CA SER A 263 13.65 -26.14 -40.27
C SER A 263 12.29 -26.87 -40.24
N ARG A 264 11.25 -26.13 -39.84
CA ARG A 264 10.06 -25.90 -40.68
C ARG A 264 9.21 -24.74 -40.17
N ASP A 265 9.07 -23.75 -41.04
CA ASP A 265 7.99 -22.77 -41.06
C ASP A 265 6.63 -23.47 -41.19
N LEU A 266 5.66 -23.06 -40.38
CA LEU A 266 4.24 -23.09 -40.76
C LEU A 266 3.56 -21.83 -40.24
N ARG A 267 3.17 -20.99 -41.19
CA ARG A 267 2.29 -19.84 -41.05
C ARG A 267 0.84 -20.30 -40.80
N SER A 268 0.09 -19.37 -40.20
CA SER A 268 -1.36 -19.14 -40.32
C SER A 268 -2.30 -20.22 -39.78
N GLN A 269 -3.10 -19.84 -38.78
CA GLN A 269 -4.51 -19.52 -39.04
C GLN A 269 -5.13 -18.67 -37.92
N GLU A 270 -5.96 -17.76 -38.37
CA GLU A 270 -6.74 -16.78 -37.63
C GLU A 270 -7.85 -17.48 -36.84
N ASN A 271 -8.22 -16.91 -35.68
CA ASN A 271 -9.61 -16.96 -35.26
C ASN A 271 -9.93 -15.76 -34.35
N THR A 272 -10.70 -14.86 -34.95
CA THR A 272 -11.41 -13.73 -34.37
C THR A 272 -12.58 -14.19 -33.51
N VAL A 273 -12.65 -13.76 -32.24
CA VAL A 273 -13.93 -13.54 -31.54
C VAL A 273 -13.81 -12.39 -30.55
N GLY A 274 -14.63 -11.35 -30.78
CA GLY A 274 -15.44 -10.74 -29.73
C GLY A 274 -14.79 -9.69 -28.83
N GLY A 275 -14.94 -8.43 -29.20
CA GLY A 275 -14.51 -7.30 -28.39
C GLY A 275 -15.28 -7.14 -27.08
N PHE A 276 -14.56 -6.72 -26.04
CA PHE A 276 -15.11 -5.90 -24.96
C PHE A 276 -14.24 -4.66 -24.82
N GLY A 277 -14.66 -3.61 -25.52
CA GLY A 277 -14.07 -2.29 -25.44
C GLY A 277 -14.46 -1.60 -24.13
N LEU A 278 -13.50 -1.44 -23.22
CA LEU A 278 -13.55 -0.40 -22.18
C LEU A 278 -12.15 0.19 -21.97
N ARG A 279 -11.62 0.90 -22.97
CA ARG A 279 -10.57 1.90 -22.72
C ARG A 279 -11.22 3.16 -22.14
N ARG A 280 -11.67 3.11 -20.89
CA ARG A 280 -11.83 4.34 -20.11
C ARG A 280 -10.42 4.84 -19.80
N LYS A 281 -9.94 5.83 -20.56
CA LYS A 281 -8.73 6.59 -20.20
C LYS A 281 -8.90 7.02 -18.74
N ALA A 282 -8.06 6.50 -17.85
CA ALA A 282 -8.06 6.89 -16.44
C ALA A 282 -7.96 8.42 -16.39
N ARG A 283 -9.03 9.09 -15.91
CA ARG A 283 -8.99 10.53 -15.69
C ARG A 283 -7.89 10.77 -14.64
N PRO A 284 -6.96 11.73 -14.87
CA PRO A 284 -5.97 12.06 -13.86
C PRO A 284 -6.69 12.42 -12.56
N VAL A 285 -6.15 11.97 -11.44
CA VAL A 285 -6.69 12.32 -10.12
C VAL A 285 -6.71 13.85 -10.04
N PRO A 286 -7.89 14.47 -9.78
CA PRO A 286 -7.95 15.91 -9.63
C PRO A 286 -7.03 16.32 -8.48
N ILE A 287 -6.06 17.18 -8.79
CA ILE A 287 -5.23 17.82 -7.77
C ILE A 287 -6.10 18.92 -7.20
N ASP A 288 -6.54 18.74 -5.95
CA ASP A 288 -7.17 19.81 -5.20
C ASP A 288 -6.12 20.91 -4.94
N LEU A 289 -6.32 22.06 -5.58
CA LEU A 289 -5.46 23.24 -5.47
C LEU A 289 -6.03 24.25 -4.47
N SER A 290 -7.08 23.88 -3.71
CA SER A 290 -7.72 24.71 -2.68
C SER A 290 -6.90 24.67 -1.40
N LEU A 291 -5.72 25.30 -1.39
CA LEU A 291 -5.00 25.63 -0.16
C LEU A 291 -5.06 27.14 0.07
N GLU A 292 -6.28 27.65 0.26
CA GLU A 292 -6.48 28.82 1.09
C GLU A 292 -6.45 28.33 2.54
N ARG A 293 -5.28 28.40 3.16
CA ARG A 293 -5.17 28.30 4.61
C ARG A 293 -5.64 29.62 5.19
N GLU A 294 -6.87 29.67 5.67
CA GLU A 294 -7.24 30.73 6.61
C GLU A 294 -6.31 30.66 7.83
N PRO A 295 -5.72 31.80 8.27
CA PRO A 295 -4.95 31.84 9.49
C PRO A 295 -5.90 31.64 10.68
N LYS A 296 -5.70 30.54 11.44
CA LYS A 296 -6.40 30.31 12.70
C LYS A 296 -6.08 31.45 13.69
N PRO A 297 -7.07 32.14 14.27
CA PRO A 297 -6.81 33.12 15.31
C PRO A 297 -6.22 32.42 16.54
N HIS A 298 -4.99 32.81 16.91
CA HIS A 298 -4.36 32.41 18.18
C HIS A 298 -5.02 33.19 19.32
N GLY A 299 -6.09 32.63 19.89
CA GLY A 299 -6.66 33.10 21.14
C GLY A 299 -5.78 32.70 22.33
N HIS A 300 -4.89 33.60 22.75
CA HIS A 300 -4.25 33.51 24.06
C HIS A 300 -5.30 33.72 25.16
N LYS A 301 -5.85 32.62 25.71
CA LYS A 301 -6.59 32.67 26.98
C LYS A 301 -5.58 32.88 28.12
N LYS A 302 -5.48 34.13 28.61
CA LYS A 302 -4.84 34.45 29.88
C LYS A 302 -5.64 33.77 31.01
N PHE A 303 -5.06 32.77 31.66
CA PHE A 303 -5.54 32.27 32.94
C PHE A 303 -5.30 33.36 33.99
N ARG A 304 -6.38 34.00 34.46
CA ARG A 304 -6.37 34.81 35.69
C ARG A 304 -6.31 33.84 36.88
N LYS A 305 -5.28 33.97 37.71
CA LYS A 305 -5.21 33.34 39.04
C LYS A 305 -6.22 34.06 39.94
N HIS A 306 -7.10 33.30 40.60
CA HIS A 306 -7.91 33.80 41.70
C HIS A 306 -7.05 33.86 42.98
N PRO A 307 -7.16 34.91 43.82
CA PRO A 307 -6.54 34.93 45.13
C PRO A 307 -7.34 34.09 46.13
N ALA A 308 -6.60 33.41 47.02
CA ALA A 308 -7.13 32.74 48.19
C ALA A 308 -7.68 33.80 49.17
N SER A 309 -8.92 33.63 49.61
CA SER A 309 -9.49 34.32 50.76
C SER A 309 -9.50 33.39 51.95
N ALA A 310 -8.87 33.84 53.03
CA ALA A 310 -9.01 33.33 54.38
C ALA A 310 -10.44 33.54 54.90
N GLY A 311 -10.86 32.64 55.79
CA GLY A 311 -12.17 32.60 56.45
C GLY A 311 -12.45 31.19 56.94
#